data_AF-A0A940M849-F1
#
_entry.id   AF-A0A940M849-F1
#
_cell.length_a   1.000
_cell.length_b   1.000
_cell.length_c   1.000
_cell.angle_alpha   90.00
_cell.angle_beta   90.00
_cell.angle_gamma   90.00
#
_symmetry.space_group_name_H-M   'P 1'
#
loop_
_entity.id
_entity.type
_entity.pdbx_description
1 polymer ?
#
loop_
_entity_poly.entity_id
_entity_poly.type
_entity_poly.pdbx_seq_one_letter_code
_entity_poly.pdbx_strand_id
1 'polypeptide(L)'
;MTALFSAAPRKQDASALAALGLTPEDFPEHEAEFDVWPDNAVAVNVFIAMQTQWRTGLAGATGLDYAALPAVLRLVGVPEPDQPDTFECLRSMEAEALTIMERKRG
;
A
#
# COMPACT_ATOMS: atom_id res chain seq x y z
N MET A 1 -18.01 21.05 2.62
CA MET A 1 -16.86 21.27 1.73
C MET A 1 -16.53 19.93 1.11
N THR A 2 -17.07 19.67 -0.08
CA THR A 2 -17.03 18.35 -0.73
C THR A 2 -15.73 18.23 -1.50
N ALA A 3 -14.76 17.47 -0.98
CA ALA A 3 -13.56 17.13 -1.74
C ALA A 3 -13.86 15.93 -2.64
N LEU A 4 -13.86 16.18 -3.95
CA LEU A 4 -13.88 15.18 -5.01
C LEU A 4 -12.49 14.50 -5.06
N PHE A 5 -12.27 13.45 -4.27
CA PHE A 5 -11.08 12.62 -4.45
C PHE A 5 -11.37 11.53 -5.50
N SER A 6 -11.25 11.90 -6.77
CA SER A 6 -11.01 10.93 -7.84
C SER A 6 -9.54 10.52 -7.79
N ALA A 7 -9.26 9.23 -8.06
CA ALA A 7 -7.88 8.75 -8.20
C ALA A 7 -7.11 9.66 -9.17
N ALA A 8 -5.93 10.14 -8.74
CA ALA A 8 -5.09 10.99 -9.57
C ALA A 8 -4.70 10.23 -10.86
N PRO A 9 -4.76 10.86 -12.04
CA PRO A 9 -4.33 10.22 -13.29
C PRO A 9 -2.85 9.85 -13.18
N ARG A 10 -2.53 8.59 -13.46
CA ARG A 10 -1.15 8.09 -13.45
C ARG A 10 -0.44 8.54 -14.72
N LYS A 11 0.89 8.65 -14.70
CA LYS A 11 1.74 8.90 -15.90
C LYS A 11 1.43 7.97 -17.09
N GLN A 12 0.83 6.82 -16.85
CA GLN A 12 0.53 5.78 -17.84
C GLN A 12 -0.75 6.07 -18.65
N ASP A 13 -1.61 7.00 -18.19
CA ASP A 13 -2.93 7.27 -18.77
C ASP A 13 -2.92 8.49 -19.69
N ALA A 14 -2.19 8.41 -20.80
CA ALA A 14 -1.96 9.52 -21.74
C ALA A 14 -3.24 10.20 -22.24
N SER A 15 -4.31 9.43 -22.46
CA SER A 15 -5.61 9.97 -22.91
C SER A 15 -6.33 10.78 -21.81
N ALA A 16 -6.15 10.42 -20.55
CA ALA A 16 -6.75 11.14 -19.42
C ALA A 16 -6.00 12.46 -19.16
N LEU A 17 -4.67 12.44 -19.29
CA LEU A 17 -3.83 13.64 -19.17
C LEU A 17 -4.15 14.67 -20.26
N ALA A 18 -4.29 14.21 -21.52
CA ALA A 18 -4.64 15.08 -22.64
C ALA A 18 -6.01 15.75 -22.49
N ALA A 19 -7.01 15.06 -21.94
CA ALA A 19 -8.34 15.62 -21.67
C ALA A 19 -8.30 16.76 -20.63
N LEU A 20 -7.26 16.79 -19.78
CA LEU A 20 -7.01 17.83 -18.79
C LEU A 20 -6.01 18.90 -19.27
N GLY A 21 -5.51 18.79 -20.51
CA GLY A 21 -4.49 19.69 -21.06
C GLY A 21 -3.09 19.52 -20.45
N LEU A 22 -2.81 18.37 -19.83
CA LEU A 22 -1.54 18.06 -19.18
C LEU A 22 -0.66 17.20 -20.09
N THR A 23 0.65 17.46 -20.10
CA THR A 23 1.66 16.60 -20.74
C THR A 23 2.38 15.76 -19.68
N PRO A 24 3.02 14.64 -20.06
CA PRO A 24 3.83 13.85 -19.14
C PRO A 24 4.98 14.63 -18.49
N GLU A 25 5.46 15.70 -19.15
CA GLU A 25 6.52 16.58 -18.62
C GLU A 25 6.04 17.46 -17.46
N ASP A 26 4.73 17.71 -17.35
CA ASP A 26 4.14 18.43 -16.20
C ASP A 26 4.26 17.65 -14.88
N PHE A 27 4.61 16.36 -14.97
CA PHE A 27 4.85 15.49 -13.83
C PHE A 27 6.36 15.22 -13.73
N PRO A 28 7.10 15.91 -12.86
CA PRO A 28 8.54 15.71 -12.73
C PRO A 28 8.85 14.22 -12.49
N GLU A 29 9.95 13.74 -13.05
CA GLU A 29 10.47 12.39 -12.80
C GLU A 29 10.99 12.30 -11.36
N HIS A 30 10.08 12.28 -10.39
CA HIS A 30 10.43 11.87 -9.03
C HIS A 30 10.65 10.37 -9.04
N GLU A 31 11.70 9.92 -8.34
CA GLU A 31 11.94 8.51 -8.01
C GLU A 31 10.72 7.95 -7.27
N ALA A 32 9.70 7.51 -8.02
CA ALA A 32 8.47 6.89 -7.53
C ALA A 32 8.06 7.34 -6.12
N GLU A 33 7.95 8.66 -5.91
CA GLU A 33 7.54 9.23 -4.64
C GLU A 33 6.03 9.02 -4.57
N PHE A 34 5.61 7.98 -3.86
CA PHE A 34 4.20 7.65 -3.69
C PHE A 34 3.68 8.32 -2.45
N ASP A 35 2.79 9.29 -2.63
CA ASP A 35 2.04 9.86 -1.52
C ASP A 35 1.04 8.85 -0.98
N VAL A 36 1.02 8.70 0.35
CA VAL A 36 0.04 7.89 1.07
C VAL A 36 -1.00 8.83 1.66
N TRP A 37 -2.29 8.51 1.45
CA TRP A 37 -3.36 9.31 2.05
C TRP A 37 -3.27 9.26 3.58
N PRO A 38 -3.51 10.38 4.29
CA PRO A 38 -3.34 10.45 5.74
C PRO A 38 -4.01 9.29 6.49
N ASP A 39 -5.22 8.92 6.06
CA ASP A 39 -6.02 7.84 6.67
C ASP A 39 -5.37 6.46 6.50
N ASN A 40 -4.57 6.26 5.44
CA ASN A 40 -3.88 5.01 5.16
C ASN A 40 -2.46 4.98 5.73
N ALA A 41 -1.93 6.10 6.23
CA ALA A 41 -0.54 6.21 6.67
C ALA A 41 -0.22 5.20 7.79
N VAL A 42 -1.14 5.02 8.74
CA VAL A 42 -0.99 4.05 9.83
C VAL A 42 -0.89 2.63 9.29
N ALA A 43 -1.80 2.23 8.40
CA ALA A 43 -1.79 0.90 7.81
C ALA A 43 -0.50 0.65 6.99
N VAL A 44 -0.07 1.62 6.18
CA VAL A 44 1.17 1.51 5.40
C VAL A 44 2.38 1.34 6.32
N ASN A 45 2.46 2.11 7.41
CA ASN A 45 3.54 1.98 8.38
C ASN A 45 3.56 0.60 9.05
N VAL A 46 2.38 0.05 9.41
CA VAL A 46 2.27 -1.31 9.94
C VAL A 46 2.69 -2.35 8.90
N PHE A 47 2.29 -2.20 7.64
CA PHE A 47 2.69 -3.10 6.55
C PHE A 47 4.21 -3.08 6.33
N ILE A 48 4.83 -1.91 6.32
CA ILE A 48 6.29 -1.75 6.22
C ILE A 48 6.99 -2.43 7.41
N ALA A 49 6.48 -2.23 8.64
CA ALA A 49 7.03 -2.88 9.83
C ALA A 49 6.88 -4.41 9.80
N MET A 50 5.83 -4.92 9.15
CA MET A 50 5.58 -6.35 8.94
C MET A 50 6.32 -6.93 7.71
N GLN A 51 7.03 -6.13 6.91
CA GLN A 51 7.52 -6.52 5.58
C GLN A 51 8.46 -7.74 5.57
N THR A 52 9.12 -8.04 6.68
CA THR A 52 10.02 -9.20 6.83
C THR A 52 9.34 -10.43 7.43
N GLN A 53 8.10 -10.28 7.90
CA GLN A 53 7.37 -11.30 8.67
C GLN A 53 6.50 -12.16 7.75
N TRP A 54 7.09 -12.72 6.69
CA TRP A 54 6.38 -13.63 5.78
C TRP A 54 6.48 -15.07 6.26
N ARG A 55 5.35 -15.75 6.30
CA ARG A 55 5.29 -17.21 6.30
C ARG A 55 5.62 -17.68 4.89
N THR A 56 6.58 -18.60 4.79
CA THR A 56 7.03 -19.14 3.51
C THR A 56 6.85 -20.66 3.47
N GLY A 57 6.51 -21.17 2.29
CA GLY A 57 6.42 -22.60 1.99
C GLY A 57 7.19 -22.95 0.71
N LEU A 58 6.99 -24.17 0.21
CA LEU A 58 7.63 -24.66 -1.01
C LEU A 58 7.40 -23.76 -2.24
N ALA A 59 6.28 -23.04 -2.26
CA ALA A 59 5.90 -22.13 -3.34
C ALA A 59 6.06 -20.65 -2.96
N GLY A 60 7.01 -20.30 -2.08
CA GLY A 60 7.29 -18.91 -1.69
C GLY A 60 6.44 -18.41 -0.52
N ALA A 61 6.29 -17.08 -0.40
CA ALA A 61 5.48 -16.45 0.64
C ALA A 61 4.00 -16.85 0.49
N THR A 62 3.33 -17.17 1.60
CA THR A 62 1.91 -17.54 1.62
C THR A 62 1.04 -16.59 2.43
N GLY A 63 1.65 -15.73 3.24
CA GLY A 63 0.99 -14.70 4.04
C GLY A 63 1.90 -14.14 5.13
N LEU A 64 1.48 -13.05 5.76
CA LEU A 64 2.13 -12.43 6.90
C LEU A 64 1.90 -13.26 8.16
N ASP A 65 2.88 -13.25 9.05
CA ASP A 65 2.75 -13.89 10.35
C ASP A 65 2.00 -13.01 11.35
N TYR A 66 0.68 -13.17 11.40
CA TYR A 66 -0.15 -12.40 12.34
C TYR A 66 0.15 -12.65 13.82
N ALA A 67 0.95 -13.67 14.17
CA ALA A 67 1.43 -13.81 15.54
C ALA A 67 2.35 -12.64 15.96
N ALA A 68 3.07 -12.03 15.01
CA ALA A 68 3.91 -10.86 15.24
C ALA A 68 3.10 -9.54 15.27
N LEU A 69 1.92 -9.52 14.66
CA LEU A 69 1.13 -8.30 14.45
C LEU A 69 0.80 -7.54 15.76
N PRO A 70 0.38 -8.18 16.87
CA PRO A 70 0.13 -7.46 18.12
C PRO A 70 1.36 -6.73 18.66
N ALA A 71 2.56 -7.28 18.48
CA ALA A 71 3.80 -6.61 18.89
C ALA A 71 4.11 -5.42 17.99
N VAL A 72 3.90 -5.56 16.69
CA VAL A 72 4.09 -4.47 15.73
C VAL A 72 3.08 -3.33 15.95
N LEU A 73 1.80 -3.63 16.14
CA LEU A 73 0.77 -2.61 16.44
C LEU A 73 1.14 -1.78 17.66
N ARG A 74 1.68 -2.41 18.72
CA ARG A 74 2.19 -1.69 19.90
C ARG A 74 3.42 -0.84 19.61
N LEU A 75 4.38 -1.34 18.84
CA LEU A 75 5.62 -0.61 18.50
C LEU A 75 5.35 0.58 17.59
N VAL A 76 4.42 0.44 16.65
CA VAL A 76 3.97 1.53 15.77
C VAL A 76 3.07 2.54 16.51
N GLY A 77 2.45 2.11 17.62
CA GLY A 77 1.60 2.97 18.44
C GLY A 77 0.16 3.09 17.94
N VAL A 78 -0.40 2.02 17.36
CA VAL A 78 -1.78 2.01 16.84
C VAL A 78 -2.78 1.88 17.99
N PRO A 79 -3.68 2.86 18.19
CA PRO A 79 -4.72 2.80 19.21
C PRO A 79 -5.66 1.60 19.01
N GLU A 80 -6.10 0.95 20.09
CA GLU A 80 -7.02 -0.22 20.00
C GLU A 80 -8.26 0.00 19.13
N PRO A 81 -8.93 1.17 19.16
CA PRO A 81 -10.09 1.42 18.29
C PRO A 81 -9.77 1.40 16.79
N ASP A 82 -8.52 1.71 16.41
CA ASP A 82 -8.10 1.84 15.01
C ASP A 82 -7.49 0.53 14.47
N GLN A 83 -7.22 -0.45 15.33
CA GLN A 83 -6.61 -1.73 14.95
C GLN A 83 -7.45 -2.56 13.97
N PRO A 84 -8.80 -2.64 14.09
CA PRO A 84 -9.62 -3.39 13.14
C PRO A 84 -9.50 -2.85 11.71
N ASP A 85 -9.61 -1.52 11.54
CA ASP A 85 -9.50 -0.90 10.22
C ASP A 85 -8.08 -1.01 9.66
N THR A 86 -7.08 -0.81 10.52
CA THR A 86 -5.66 -1.02 10.18
C THR A 86 -5.41 -2.45 9.70
N PHE A 87 -6.03 -3.44 10.34
CA PHE A 87 -5.90 -4.85 9.96
C PHE A 87 -6.54 -5.15 8.60
N GLU A 88 -7.72 -4.61 8.30
CA GLU A 88 -8.34 -4.80 6.99
C GLU A 88 -7.55 -4.15 5.85
N CYS A 89 -6.97 -2.96 6.10
CA CYS A 89 -6.03 -2.35 5.17
C CYS A 89 -4.76 -3.21 4.98
N LEU A 90 -4.22 -3.77 6.06
CA LEU A 90 -3.06 -4.67 6.02
C LEU A 90 -3.33 -5.90 5.14
N ARG A 91 -4.49 -6.54 5.30
CA ARG A 91 -4.90 -7.70 4.49
C ARG A 91 -5.01 -7.38 3.01
N SER A 92 -5.49 -6.18 2.69
CA SER A 92 -5.59 -5.72 1.30
C SER A 92 -4.20 -5.55 0.67
N MET A 93 -3.25 -4.95 1.39
CA MET A 93 -1.86 -4.82 0.93
C MET A 93 -1.14 -6.16 0.81
N GLU A 94 -1.37 -7.08 1.75
CA GLU A 94 -0.82 -8.43 1.73
C GLU A 94 -1.26 -9.20 0.47
N ALA A 95 -2.55 -9.18 0.12
CA ALA A 95 -3.08 -9.88 -1.04
C ALA A 95 -2.42 -9.40 -2.35
N GLU A 96 -2.25 -8.09 -2.52
CA GLU A 96 -1.56 -7.50 -3.67
C GLU A 96 -0.06 -7.84 -3.67
N ALA A 97 0.58 -7.78 -2.50
CA ALA A 97 1.98 -8.15 -2.37
C ALA A 97 2.24 -9.61 -2.77
N LEU A 98 1.40 -10.54 -2.32
CA LEU A 98 1.47 -11.95 -2.72
C LEU A 98 1.32 -12.10 -4.24
N THR A 99 0.33 -11.43 -4.85
CA THR A 99 0.13 -11.43 -6.31
C THR A 99 1.36 -10.95 -7.06
N ILE A 100 2.01 -9.87 -6.59
CA ILE A 100 3.23 -9.33 -7.21
C ILE A 100 4.41 -10.29 -7.02
N MET A 101 4.57 -10.86 -5.82
CA MET A 101 5.65 -11.81 -5.52
C MET A 101 5.54 -13.09 -6.36
N GLU A 102 4.31 -13.58 -6.58
CA GLU A 102 4.05 -14.70 -7.48
C GLU A 102 4.41 -14.35 -8.93
N ARG A 103 3.98 -13.19 -9.42
CA ARG A 103 4.29 -12.71 -10.78
C ARG A 103 5.79 -12.54 -11.04
N LYS A 104 6.56 -12.07 -10.05
CA LYS A 104 8.02 -11.87 -10.19
C LYS A 104 8.80 -13.19 -10.20
N ARG A 105 8.17 -14.30 -9.81
CA ARG A 105 8.81 -15.62 -9.72
C ARG A 105 8.63 -16.46 -10.98
N GLY A 106 7.61 -16.16 -11.80
CA GLY A 106 7.39 -16.75 -13.13
C GLY A 106 7.97 -15.88 -14.22
#